data_AF-A0A8H7T2U9-F1
#
_entry.id   AF-A0A8H7T2U9-F1
#
_cell.length_a   1.000
_cell.length_b   1.000
_cell.length_c   1.000
_cell.angle_alpha   90.00
_cell.angle_beta   90.00
_cell.angle_gamma   90.00
#
_symmetry.space_group_name_H-M   'P 1'
#
loop_
_entity.id
_entity.type
_entity.pdbx_description
1 polymer ?
#
loop_
_entity_poly.entity_id
_entity_poly.type
_entity_poly.pdbx_seq_one_letter_code
_entity_poly.pdbx_strand_id
1 'polypeptide(L)'
;MHLRSVLPLALLGLTGFASAASNSKRTTSGSGITLYAYGGNTNGAPVFYSEGLAYIGLPSLTTAFSNTSSNITFTVPSTLSSTTSDSQPWTITSNTTTTTNSTGISTNTTFYINPTGSQQAGFTSNTTTDSGIATTGFMFYGTAVAYSTGSDMEQAFWAVETGTD
;
A
#
# COMPACT_ATOMS: atom_id res chain seq x y z
N MET A 1 35.02 -61.59 41.58
CA MET A 1 33.76 -60.97 41.11
C MET A 1 33.97 -59.46 41.04
N HIS A 2 34.33 -58.98 39.85
CA HIS A 2 34.49 -57.56 39.52
C HIS A 2 33.50 -57.21 38.41
N LEU A 3 32.71 -56.17 38.61
CA LEU A 3 32.69 -54.93 37.80
C LEU A 3 31.56 -54.04 38.35
N ARG A 4 31.90 -52.86 38.86
CA ARG A 4 30.92 -51.81 39.19
C ARG A 4 30.70 -50.98 37.93
N SER A 5 29.48 -50.99 37.43
CA SER A 5 29.03 -50.16 36.31
C SER A 5 28.94 -48.70 36.75
N VAL A 6 29.61 -47.80 36.01
CA VAL A 6 29.52 -46.34 36.19
C VAL A 6 28.97 -45.80 34.87
N LEU A 7 27.72 -45.32 34.88
CA LEU A 7 27.09 -44.68 33.72
C LEU A 7 27.50 -43.19 33.67
N PRO A 8 27.86 -42.63 32.50
CA PRO A 8 28.16 -41.21 32.40
C PRO A 8 26.87 -40.39 32.21
N LEU A 9 26.72 -39.32 33.00
CA LEU A 9 25.72 -38.26 32.79
C LEU A 9 26.07 -37.49 31.51
N ALA A 10 25.35 -37.77 30.42
CA ALA A 10 25.52 -37.06 29.15
C ALA A 10 24.76 -35.72 29.16
N LEU A 11 25.51 -34.64 29.40
CA LEU A 11 25.48 -33.33 28.74
C LEU A 11 24.16 -32.90 28.05
N LEU A 12 23.25 -32.28 28.82
CA LEU A 12 22.15 -31.45 28.28
C LEU A 12 22.48 -29.98 28.52
N GLY A 13 22.97 -29.28 27.49
CA GLY A 13 23.35 -27.87 27.66
C GLY A 13 23.81 -27.19 26.37
N LEU A 14 22.97 -27.19 25.34
CA LEU A 14 23.21 -26.38 24.14
C LEU A 14 21.92 -25.70 23.67
N THR A 15 21.36 -24.82 24.49
CA THR A 15 20.26 -23.92 24.12
C THR A 15 20.65 -22.48 24.48
N GLY A 16 21.49 -21.87 23.67
CA GLY A 16 21.83 -20.47 23.83
C GLY A 16 22.45 -19.96 22.55
N PHE A 17 22.05 -18.77 22.12
CA PHE A 17 22.48 -18.07 20.91
C PHE A 17 21.75 -18.45 19.61
N ALA A 18 20.42 -18.48 19.65
CA ALA A 18 19.67 -18.04 18.48
C ALA A 18 19.73 -16.51 18.46
N SER A 19 20.62 -15.91 17.67
CA SER A 19 20.49 -14.50 17.34
C SER A 19 19.34 -14.37 16.34
N ALA A 20 18.24 -13.77 16.77
CA ALA A 20 17.22 -13.33 15.83
C ALA A 20 17.87 -12.27 14.94
N ALA A 21 18.11 -12.60 13.66
CA ALA A 21 18.55 -11.61 12.69
C ALA A 21 17.52 -10.48 12.68
N SER A 22 17.97 -9.26 12.97
CA SER A 22 17.15 -8.06 12.81
C SER A 22 16.82 -7.91 11.33
N ASN A 23 15.58 -8.23 10.96
CA ASN A 23 15.09 -7.96 9.62
C ASN A 23 15.15 -6.45 9.39
N SER A 24 15.79 -6.02 8.30
CA SER A 24 15.72 -4.64 7.85
C SER A 24 14.26 -4.24 7.72
N LYS A 25 13.86 -3.15 8.38
CA LYS A 25 12.52 -2.58 8.22
C LYS A 25 12.30 -2.33 6.73
N ARG A 26 11.26 -2.93 6.15
CA ARG A 26 10.87 -2.68 4.76
C ARG A 26 10.64 -1.18 4.61
N THR A 27 11.13 -0.57 3.52
CA THR A 27 10.92 0.86 3.27
C THR A 27 9.41 1.13 3.25
N THR A 28 8.94 1.98 4.18
CA THR A 28 7.54 2.41 4.29
C THR A 28 7.31 3.79 3.69
N SER A 29 8.33 4.33 2.99
CA SER A 29 8.36 5.68 2.44
C SER A 29 9.29 5.76 1.24
N GLY A 30 8.96 6.60 0.26
CA GLY A 30 9.74 6.79 -0.96
C GLY A 30 8.84 7.09 -2.17
N SER A 31 9.46 7.30 -3.32
CA SER A 31 8.78 7.52 -4.60
C SER A 31 8.87 6.27 -5.48
N GLY A 32 7.96 6.14 -6.45
CA GLY A 32 7.98 5.03 -7.41
C GLY A 32 7.29 3.77 -6.90
N ILE A 33 6.47 3.88 -5.85
CA ILE A 33 5.79 2.73 -5.24
C ILE A 33 4.56 2.39 -6.09
N THR A 34 4.38 1.11 -6.43
CA THR A 34 3.15 0.62 -7.06
C THR A 34 2.31 -0.10 -6.02
N LEU A 35 1.03 0.25 -5.92
CA LEU A 35 0.07 -0.46 -5.08
C LEU A 35 -0.63 -1.54 -5.89
N TYR A 36 -0.89 -2.66 -5.24
CA TYR A 36 -1.57 -3.82 -5.80
C TYR A 36 -2.77 -4.15 -4.94
N ALA A 37 -3.89 -4.46 -5.57
CA ALA A 37 -5.09 -4.89 -4.87
C ALA A 37 -5.18 -6.41 -4.82
N TYR A 38 -5.67 -6.91 -3.69
CA TYR A 38 -5.86 -8.33 -3.41
C TYR A 38 -7.25 -8.56 -2.85
N GLY A 39 -7.90 -9.65 -3.27
CA GLY A 39 -9.23 -10.05 -2.80
C GLY A 39 -10.21 -10.31 -3.95
N GLY A 40 -11.30 -11.04 -3.67
CA GLY A 40 -12.26 -11.43 -4.70
C GLY A 40 -11.60 -12.25 -5.82
N ASN A 41 -11.84 -11.85 -7.06
CA ASN A 41 -11.19 -12.43 -8.25
C ASN A 41 -9.87 -11.73 -8.62
N THR A 42 -9.50 -10.68 -7.90
CA THR A 42 -8.29 -9.89 -8.15
C THR A 42 -7.09 -10.52 -7.43
N ASN A 43 -6.06 -10.90 -8.19
CA ASN A 43 -4.87 -11.56 -7.66
C ASN A 43 -3.59 -10.70 -7.84
N GLY A 44 -3.55 -9.51 -7.21
CA GLY A 44 -2.39 -8.64 -7.27
C GLY A 44 -2.32 -7.78 -8.52
N ALA A 45 -3.47 -7.32 -9.02
CA ALA A 45 -3.50 -6.37 -10.13
C ALA A 45 -3.15 -4.94 -9.62
N PRO A 46 -2.42 -4.14 -10.42
CA PRO A 46 -1.96 -2.83 -10.01
C PRO A 46 -3.12 -1.82 -9.96
N VAL A 47 -2.99 -0.84 -9.06
CA VAL A 47 -3.89 0.31 -8.99
C VAL A 47 -3.46 1.35 -10.03
N PHE A 48 -4.42 1.86 -10.80
CA PHE A 48 -4.19 2.91 -11.80
C PHE A 48 -5.21 4.03 -11.70
N TYR A 49 -4.89 5.16 -12.32
CA TYR A 49 -5.74 6.35 -12.38
C TYR A 49 -6.64 6.30 -13.62
N SER A 50 -7.92 6.63 -13.46
CA SER A 50 -8.79 6.98 -14.58
C SER A 50 -9.83 8.02 -14.16
N GLU A 51 -9.88 9.17 -14.85
CA GLU A 51 -10.87 10.25 -14.61
C GLU A 51 -10.99 10.67 -13.12
N GLY A 52 -9.89 10.67 -12.36
CA GLY A 52 -9.90 11.04 -10.93
C GLY A 52 -10.26 9.92 -9.96
N LEU A 53 -10.48 8.69 -10.44
CA LEU A 53 -10.82 7.53 -9.61
C LEU A 53 -9.75 6.43 -9.69
N ALA A 54 -9.68 5.60 -8.65
CA ALA A 54 -8.75 4.49 -8.53
C ALA A 54 -9.37 3.18 -9.05
N TYR A 55 -8.76 2.63 -10.10
CA TYR A 55 -9.17 1.36 -10.69
C TYR A 55 -8.09 0.30 -10.53
N ILE A 56 -8.45 -0.96 -10.67
CA ILE A 56 -7.53 -2.09 -10.56
C ILE A 56 -7.46 -2.83 -11.89
N GLY A 57 -6.24 -3.07 -12.39
CA GLY A 57 -5.99 -3.76 -13.66
C GLY A 57 -5.02 -3.01 -14.57
N LEU A 58 -5.15 -3.23 -15.87
CA LEU A 58 -4.32 -2.56 -16.88
C LEU A 58 -5.09 -1.37 -17.50
N PRO A 59 -4.52 -0.15 -17.56
CA PRO A 59 -5.18 1.02 -18.13
C PRO A 59 -5.60 0.84 -19.59
N SER A 60 -4.87 0.02 -20.37
CA SER A 60 -5.20 -0.27 -21.78
C SER A 60 -6.59 -0.88 -21.95
N LEU A 61 -7.09 -1.60 -20.94
CA LEU A 61 -8.42 -2.21 -20.94
C LEU A 61 -9.55 -1.19 -20.64
N THR A 62 -9.21 -0.01 -20.13
CA THR A 62 -10.20 1.04 -19.81
C THR A 62 -10.52 2.00 -20.95
N THR A 63 -9.80 1.89 -22.07
CA THR A 63 -10.06 2.71 -23.27
C THR A 63 -11.47 2.50 -23.84
N ALA A 64 -12.19 1.46 -23.39
CA ALA A 64 -13.61 1.24 -23.70
C ALA A 64 -14.56 2.24 -23.01
N PHE A 65 -14.17 2.88 -21.89
CA PHE A 65 -15.06 3.74 -21.09
C PHE A 65 -14.44 5.06 -20.59
N SER A 66 -13.14 5.31 -20.81
CA SER A 66 -12.44 6.51 -20.35
C SER A 66 -11.41 7.02 -21.36
N ASN A 67 -11.28 8.35 -21.44
CA ASN A 67 -10.31 9.02 -22.31
C ASN A 67 -9.04 9.45 -21.55
N THR A 68 -9.05 9.42 -20.22
CA THR A 68 -7.92 9.84 -19.37
C THR A 68 -7.55 8.75 -18.35
N SER A 69 -6.83 7.73 -18.81
CA SER A 69 -6.31 6.65 -17.96
C SER A 69 -4.79 6.60 -17.96
N SER A 70 -4.19 6.31 -16.81
CA SER A 70 -2.74 6.18 -16.69
C SER A 70 -2.28 5.23 -15.59
N ASN A 71 -1.19 4.52 -15.86
CA ASN A 71 -0.40 3.87 -14.82
C ASN A 71 0.23 4.95 -13.93
N ILE A 72 0.21 4.72 -12.62
CA ILE A 72 0.74 5.68 -11.64
C ILE A 72 1.77 5.03 -10.74
N THR A 73 2.61 5.85 -10.14
CA THR A 73 3.38 5.50 -8.95
C THR A 73 3.05 6.44 -7.81
N PHE A 74 3.06 5.91 -6.59
CA PHE A 74 2.86 6.63 -5.36
C PHE A 74 4.18 7.18 -4.84
N THR A 75 4.11 8.39 -4.31
CA THR A 75 5.13 8.97 -3.44
C THR A 75 4.56 9.02 -2.03
N VAL A 76 5.25 8.30 -1.14
CA VAL A 76 4.86 8.04 0.24
C VAL A 76 5.84 8.80 1.15
N PRO A 77 5.38 9.78 1.94
CA PRO A 77 6.28 10.69 2.67
C PRO A 77 7.18 9.99 3.69
N SER A 78 8.38 10.52 3.95
CA SER A 78 9.37 9.92 4.85
C SER A 78 9.03 10.02 6.34
N THR A 79 8.00 10.79 6.71
CA THR A 79 7.52 10.94 8.09
C THR A 79 6.75 9.73 8.61
N LEU A 80 6.59 8.69 7.80
CA LEU A 80 5.89 7.46 8.16
C LEU A 80 6.66 6.61 9.17
N SER A 81 6.30 6.76 10.45
CA SER A 81 6.47 5.63 11.37
C SER A 81 5.45 4.55 11.01
N SER A 82 5.87 3.29 11.06
CA SER A 82 4.99 2.11 10.89
C SER A 82 3.96 1.96 12.02
N THR A 83 3.85 2.97 12.89
CA THR A 83 3.03 2.99 14.10
C THR A 83 2.20 4.28 14.22
N THR A 84 2.32 5.24 13.30
CA THR A 84 1.55 6.50 13.34
C THR A 84 1.04 6.86 11.95
N SER A 85 -0.25 7.18 11.86
CA SER A 85 -0.87 7.80 10.68
C SER A 85 -0.09 9.02 10.23
N ASP A 86 0.13 9.18 8.92
CA ASP A 86 0.81 10.38 8.41
C ASP A 86 -0.14 11.58 8.38
N SER A 87 0.38 12.75 8.76
CA SER A 87 -0.31 14.04 8.55
C SER A 87 -0.16 14.53 7.11
N GLN A 88 0.70 13.89 6.30
CA GLN A 88 0.95 14.25 4.92
C GLN A 88 0.25 13.30 3.94
N PRO A 89 -0.30 13.84 2.83
CA PRO A 89 -1.00 13.02 1.85
C PRO A 89 -0.02 12.26 0.96
N TRP A 90 -0.45 11.07 0.51
CA TRP A 90 0.28 10.33 -0.52
C TRP A 90 -0.03 10.93 -1.89
N THR A 91 1.00 11.21 -2.68
CA THR A 91 0.83 11.79 -4.02
C THR A 91 1.11 10.76 -5.11
N ILE A 92 0.60 11.02 -6.31
CA ILE A 92 0.80 10.15 -7.47
C ILE A 92 1.47 10.89 -8.62
N THR A 93 2.24 10.12 -9.40
CA THR A 93 2.86 10.57 -10.64
C THR A 93 2.49 9.61 -11.76
N SER A 94 2.14 10.15 -12.93
CA SER A 94 1.89 9.36 -14.14
C SER A 94 3.18 8.70 -14.64
N ASN A 95 3.14 7.41 -14.98
CA ASN A 95 4.27 6.68 -15.58
C ASN A 95 4.37 6.87 -17.10
N THR A 96 3.52 7.70 -17.70
CA THR A 96 3.54 7.97 -19.15
C THR A 96 4.72 8.85 -19.52
N THR A 97 5.57 8.38 -20.43
CA THR A 97 6.68 9.13 -21.04
C THR A 97 6.22 10.15 -22.10
N THR A 98 4.92 10.19 -22.40
CA THR A 98 4.35 11.09 -23.41
C THR A 98 4.10 12.46 -22.81
N THR A 99 4.76 13.48 -23.37
CA THR A 99 4.69 14.92 -23.02
C THR A 99 3.33 15.57 -23.26
N THR A 100 2.33 14.81 -23.70
CA THR A 100 0.95 15.26 -23.75
C THR A 100 0.30 14.97 -22.40
N ASN A 101 0.11 16.00 -21.57
CA ASN A 101 -0.72 16.00 -20.37
C ASN A 101 -2.20 15.67 -20.72
N SER A 102 -2.48 14.46 -21.21
CA SER A 102 -3.84 14.03 -21.55
C SER A 102 -4.53 13.34 -20.38
N THR A 103 -3.83 13.08 -19.27
CA THR A 103 -4.38 12.33 -18.13
C THR A 103 -4.99 13.23 -17.05
N GLY A 104 -4.72 14.55 -17.10
CA GLY A 104 -5.19 15.50 -16.08
C GLY A 104 -4.49 15.39 -14.71
N ILE A 105 -3.48 14.51 -14.57
CA ILE A 105 -2.72 14.33 -13.32
C ILE A 105 -1.72 15.49 -13.14
N SER A 106 -1.92 16.29 -12.10
CA SER A 106 -1.04 17.40 -11.69
C SER A 106 0.03 16.95 -10.68
N THR A 107 1.07 17.77 -10.48
CA THR A 107 2.22 17.50 -9.59
C THR A 107 1.88 17.32 -8.10
N ASN A 108 0.65 17.62 -7.70
CA ASN A 108 0.16 17.47 -6.32
C ASN A 108 -1.13 16.63 -6.25
N THR A 109 -1.33 15.73 -7.20
CA THR A 109 -2.49 14.84 -7.17
C THR A 109 -2.33 13.85 -6.01
N THR A 110 -3.27 13.88 -5.07
CA THR A 110 -3.24 13.10 -3.82
C THR A 110 -4.26 11.97 -3.86
N PHE A 111 -3.91 10.84 -3.25
CA PHE A 111 -4.85 9.74 -3.04
C PHE A 111 -5.83 10.06 -1.92
N TYR A 112 -7.10 9.71 -2.12
CA TYR A 112 -8.13 9.83 -1.09
C TYR A 112 -9.01 8.58 -1.00
N ILE A 113 -9.59 8.39 0.18
CA ILE A 113 -10.68 7.45 0.43
C ILE A 113 -11.87 8.19 1.04
N ASN A 114 -13.05 7.57 1.07
CA ASN A 114 -14.11 7.97 1.99
C ASN A 114 -14.14 6.98 3.16
N PRO A 115 -13.65 7.35 4.37
CA PRO A 115 -13.59 6.43 5.50
C PRO A 115 -14.97 5.97 6.00
N THR A 116 -16.01 6.75 5.75
CA THR A 116 -17.36 6.52 6.30
C THR A 116 -18.34 5.94 5.27
N GLY A 117 -17.91 5.75 4.02
CA GLY A 117 -18.76 5.36 2.91
C GLY A 117 -18.16 4.23 2.08
N SER A 118 -18.99 3.59 1.26
CA SER A 118 -18.55 2.54 0.32
C SER A 118 -18.17 3.11 -1.05
N GLN A 119 -17.69 4.35 -1.07
CA GLN A 119 -17.34 5.05 -2.30
C GLN A 119 -15.95 4.63 -2.75
N GLN A 120 -15.78 4.57 -4.08
CA GLN A 120 -14.51 4.27 -4.71
C GLN A 120 -13.44 5.28 -4.25
N ALA A 121 -12.26 4.77 -3.92
CA ALA A 121 -11.09 5.59 -3.69
C ALA A 121 -10.71 6.35 -4.97
N GLY A 122 -10.05 7.48 -4.80
CA GLY A 122 -9.77 8.35 -5.94
C GLY A 122 -8.59 9.26 -5.71
N PHE A 123 -8.52 10.25 -6.60
CA PHE A 123 -7.42 11.18 -6.70
C PHE A 123 -7.93 12.61 -6.79
N THR A 124 -7.31 13.52 -6.04
CA THR A 124 -7.68 14.95 -6.04
C THR A 124 -6.45 15.84 -6.07
N SER A 125 -6.51 16.91 -6.86
CA SER A 125 -5.55 18.01 -6.85
C SER A 125 -5.95 19.15 -5.90
N ASN A 126 -7.20 19.14 -5.42
CA ASN A 126 -7.73 20.13 -4.50
C ASN A 126 -7.62 19.60 -3.07
N THR A 127 -6.88 20.35 -2.24
CA THR A 127 -6.81 20.13 -0.78
C THR A 127 -8.08 20.57 -0.05
N THR A 128 -9.09 21.09 -0.76
CA THR A 128 -10.42 21.30 -0.21
C THR A 128 -11.06 19.94 0.00
N THR A 129 -10.92 19.45 1.22
CA THR A 129 -11.60 18.27 1.73
C THR A 129 -13.10 18.51 1.59
N ASP A 130 -13.73 17.91 0.59
CA ASP A 130 -15.15 17.59 0.72
C ASP A 130 -15.28 16.85 2.05
N SER A 131 -16.24 17.25 2.88
CA SER A 131 -16.34 16.87 4.31
C SER A 131 -16.45 15.35 4.61
N GLY A 132 -16.35 14.49 3.59
CA GLY A 132 -16.37 13.03 3.71
C GLY A 132 -15.16 12.31 3.11
N ILE A 133 -14.14 13.00 2.57
CA ILE A 133 -12.92 12.34 2.06
C ILE A 133 -11.73 12.53 2.99
N ALA A 134 -10.86 11.52 3.05
CA ALA A 134 -9.59 11.58 3.75
C ALA A 134 -8.44 11.43 2.76
N THR A 135 -7.54 12.42 2.74
CA THR A 135 -6.31 12.43 1.93
C THR A 135 -5.05 12.11 2.74
N THR A 136 -5.17 12.03 4.07
CA THR A 136 -4.09 11.76 5.03
C THR A 136 -4.48 10.61 5.93
N GLY A 137 -3.56 10.14 6.80
CA GLY A 137 -3.83 9.02 7.71
C GLY A 137 -3.50 7.63 7.14
N PHE A 138 -2.99 7.56 5.91
CA PHE A 138 -2.51 6.33 5.29
C PHE A 138 -1.15 5.91 5.84
N MET A 139 -0.95 4.61 5.98
CA MET A 139 0.31 4.00 6.41
C MET A 139 0.45 2.58 5.90
N PHE A 140 1.67 2.04 5.91
CA PHE A 140 1.88 0.61 5.68
C PHE A 140 1.84 -0.18 6.99
N TYR A 141 1.00 -1.20 7.05
CA TYR A 141 1.05 -2.26 8.05
C TYR A 141 1.60 -3.53 7.39
N GLY A 142 2.89 -3.81 7.62
CA GLY A 142 3.61 -4.84 6.87
C GLY A 142 3.75 -4.45 5.39
N THR A 143 3.03 -5.15 4.50
CA THR A 143 2.97 -4.84 3.06
C THR A 143 1.60 -4.30 2.61
N ALA A 144 0.63 -4.25 3.53
CA ALA A 144 -0.71 -3.75 3.23
C ALA A 144 -0.79 -2.25 3.54
N VAL A 145 -1.55 -1.52 2.73
CA VAL A 145 -1.94 -0.14 3.06
C VAL A 145 -3.06 -0.21 4.09
N ALA A 146 -2.94 0.60 5.13
CA ALA A 146 -3.94 0.79 6.16
C ALA A 146 -4.24 2.28 6.31
N TYR A 147 -5.45 2.59 6.74
CA TYR A 147 -5.90 3.92 7.13
C TYR A 147 -6.12 3.92 8.64
N SER A 148 -5.57 4.89 9.34
CA SER A 148 -5.75 5.01 10.77
C SER A 148 -6.86 6.00 11.10
N THR A 149 -7.82 5.55 11.91
CA THR A 149 -8.87 6.39 12.52
C THR A 149 -8.40 7.04 13.82
N GLY A 150 -7.15 6.81 14.22
CA GLY A 150 -6.55 7.24 15.48
C GLY A 150 -6.61 6.16 16.57
N SER A 151 -7.72 5.42 16.69
CA SER A 151 -7.85 4.27 17.59
C SER A 151 -7.65 2.93 16.90
N ASP A 152 -8.04 2.84 15.62
CA ASP A 152 -8.09 1.61 14.86
C ASP A 152 -7.39 1.77 13.51
N MET A 153 -7.06 0.63 12.89
CA MET A 153 -6.53 0.56 11.54
C MET A 153 -7.50 -0.19 10.64
N GLU A 154 -7.85 0.44 9.52
CA GLU A 154 -8.77 -0.09 8.52
C GLU A 154 -8.03 -0.36 7.21
N GLN A 155 -8.42 -1.42 6.50
CA GLN A 155 -7.84 -1.80 5.20
C GLN A 155 -8.92 -1.94 4.10
N ALA A 156 -10.16 -1.54 4.41
CA ALA A 156 -11.29 -1.66 3.50
C ALA A 156 -11.36 -0.44 2.56
N PHE A 157 -10.54 -0.45 1.51
CA PHE A 157 -10.61 0.52 0.43
C PHE A 157 -11.39 -0.06 -0.74
N TRP A 158 -12.25 0.76 -1.34
CA TRP A 158 -13.06 0.35 -2.49
C TRP A 158 -12.41 0.84 -3.78
N ALA A 159 -12.21 -0.07 -4.74
CA ALA A 159 -11.76 0.24 -6.08
C ALA A 159 -12.51 -0.66 -7.08
N VAL A 160 -12.68 -0.18 -8.32
CA VAL A 160 -13.38 -0.94 -9.36
C VAL A 160 -12.37 -1.76 -10.17
N GLU A 161 -12.62 -3.05 -10.26
CA GLU A 161 -11.87 -3.98 -11.12
C GLU A 161 -12.28 -3.78 -12.58
N THR A 162 -11.31 -3.58 -13.47
CA THR A 162 -11.56 -3.45 -14.92
C THR A 162 -11.21 -4.71 -15.71
N GLY A 163 -10.85 -5.79 -15.01
CA GLY A 163 -10.48 -7.10 -15.56
C GLY A 163 -9.06 -7.51 -15.21
N THR A 164 -8.84 -8.83 -15.16
CA THR A 164 -7.54 -9.50 -15.08
C THR A 164 -7.14 -9.98 -16.47
N ASP A 165 -5.88 -9.79 -16.85
CA ASP A 165 -5.22 -10.65 -17.84
C ASP A 165 -4.27 -11.59 -17.09
#